data_AF-A0A6P0KLX7-F1
#
_entry.id   AF-A0A6P0KLX7-F1
#
_cell.length_a   1.000
_cell.length_b   1.000
_cell.length_c   1.000
_cell.angle_alpha   90.00
_cell.angle_beta   90.00
_cell.angle_gamma   90.00
#
_symmetry.space_group_name_H-M   'P 1'
#
loop_
_entity.id
_entity.type
_entity.pdbx_description
1 polymer ?
#
loop_
_entity_poly.entity_id
_entity_poly.type
_entity_poly.pdbx_seq_one_letter_code
_entity_poly.pdbx_strand_id
1 'polypeptide(L)'
;MSKLRNILMGAGIAAVGAVGTKMAVDYFRNRDQEEERDESEGDAEATSPQEVAYAIVQDSSVQSFLDASFGDPGRYVPTRPPKVFDYQDQQYMVIWAYDNKKEKNQMLAFIYTDEGRKMVASVGYTPDTTDYNINLDSTPFAVEVNGEQITSGQDETGGADEVDFVLAGA
;
A
#
# COMPACT_ATOMS: atom_id res chain seq x y z
N MET A 1 -12.28 1.31 -18.56
CA MET A 1 -11.67 0.42 -17.56
C MET A 1 -10.62 1.26 -16.85
N SER A 2 -10.75 1.44 -15.53
CA SER A 2 -9.86 2.33 -14.77
C SER A 2 -8.40 1.87 -14.83
N LYS A 3 -7.45 2.81 -14.68
CA LYS A 3 -6.01 2.48 -14.66
C LYS A 3 -5.69 1.45 -13.55
N LEU A 4 -6.40 1.50 -12.43
CA LEU A 4 -6.27 0.55 -11.33
C LEU A 4 -6.62 -0.88 -11.73
N ARG A 5 -7.71 -1.10 -12.48
CA ARG A 5 -8.07 -2.44 -12.94
C ARG A 5 -7.00 -3.06 -13.85
N ASN A 6 -6.36 -2.27 -14.70
CA ASN A 6 -5.28 -2.75 -15.57
C ASN A 6 -4.09 -3.28 -14.75
N ILE A 7 -3.73 -2.57 -13.69
CA ILE A 7 -2.64 -2.97 -12.80
C ILE A 7 -3.00 -4.20 -11.97
N LEU A 8 -4.20 -4.24 -11.42
CA LEU A 8 -4.67 -5.37 -10.63
C LEU A 8 -4.61 -6.66 -11.48
N MET A 9 -5.09 -6.60 -12.72
CA MET A 9 -4.95 -7.71 -13.68
C MET A 9 -3.48 -8.06 -13.95
N GLY A 10 -2.62 -7.07 -14.19
CA GLY A 10 -1.19 -7.29 -14.44
C GLY A 10 -0.43 -7.86 -13.24
N ALA A 11 -0.89 -7.57 -12.02
CA ALA A 11 -0.35 -8.10 -10.77
C ALA A 11 -0.98 -9.43 -10.35
N GLY A 12 -2.02 -9.91 -11.05
CA GLY A 12 -2.79 -11.08 -10.65
C GLY A 12 -3.62 -10.87 -9.37
N ILE A 13 -3.93 -9.61 -9.02
CA ILE A 13 -4.72 -9.24 -7.87
C ILE A 13 -6.18 -9.01 -8.32
N ALA A 14 -7.13 -9.59 -7.60
CA ALA A 14 -8.55 -9.46 -7.91
C ALA A 14 -9.14 -8.27 -7.15
N ALA A 15 -9.85 -7.39 -7.86
CA ALA A 15 -10.66 -6.34 -7.25
C ALA A 15 -11.95 -6.91 -6.64
N VAL A 16 -12.46 -6.26 -5.61
CA VAL A 16 -13.80 -6.48 -5.05
C VAL A 16 -14.61 -5.21 -5.29
N GLY A 17 -15.72 -5.32 -6.01
CA GLY A 17 -16.58 -4.17 -6.27
C GLY A 17 -16.08 -3.21 -7.36
N ALA A 18 -16.70 -2.02 -7.39
CA ALA A 18 -16.26 -0.90 -8.21
C ALA A 18 -15.12 -0.11 -7.55
N VAL A 19 -14.32 0.60 -8.36
CA VAL A 19 -13.37 1.59 -7.85
C VAL A 19 -14.12 2.71 -7.14
N GLY A 20 -13.69 3.07 -5.93
CA GLY A 20 -14.24 4.17 -5.15
C GLY A 20 -13.35 5.42 -5.19
N THR A 21 -13.85 6.51 -4.63
CA THR A 21 -13.08 7.74 -4.40
C THR A 21 -13.24 8.21 -2.95
N LYS A 22 -12.20 8.83 -2.39
CA LYS A 22 -12.21 9.36 -1.03
C LYS A 22 -11.23 10.53 -0.92
N MET A 23 -11.38 11.36 0.11
CA MET A 23 -10.34 12.32 0.47
C MET A 23 -9.06 11.57 0.84
N ALA A 24 -7.94 11.96 0.24
CA ALA A 24 -6.66 11.29 0.42
C ALA A 24 -6.25 11.23 1.90
N VAL A 25 -6.43 12.33 2.65
CA VAL A 25 -6.12 12.41 4.08
C VAL A 25 -6.90 11.39 4.92
N ASP A 26 -8.15 11.11 4.58
CA ASP A 26 -9.00 10.15 5.30
C ASP A 26 -8.65 8.72 4.89
N TYR A 27 -8.42 8.50 3.60
CA TYR A 27 -8.05 7.19 3.07
C TYR A 27 -6.72 6.69 3.63
N PHE A 28 -5.68 7.53 3.69
CA PHE A 28 -4.36 7.10 4.16
C PHE A 28 -4.30 6.89 5.68
N ARG A 29 -5.12 7.59 6.46
CA ARG A 29 -5.23 7.40 7.91
C ARG A 29 -6.11 6.22 8.31
N ASN A 30 -7.02 5.79 7.44
CA ASN A 30 -7.88 4.64 7.73
C ASN A 30 -7.08 3.34 7.74
N ARG A 31 -7.09 2.60 8.85
CA ARG A 31 -6.46 1.27 8.96
C ARG A 31 -7.44 0.13 8.68
N ASP A 32 -8.73 0.43 8.69
CA ASP A 32 -9.81 -0.54 8.43
C ASP A 32 -10.08 -0.67 6.94
N GLN A 33 -10.83 -1.72 6.57
CA GLN A 33 -11.24 -1.93 5.19
C GLN A 33 -12.26 -0.86 4.77
N GLU A 34 -12.12 -0.35 3.56
CA GLU A 34 -13.11 0.55 2.97
C GLU A 34 -14.41 -0.18 2.64
N GLU A 35 -15.53 0.54 2.65
CA GLU A 35 -16.82 -0.03 2.25
C GLU A 35 -16.83 -0.37 0.76
N GLU A 36 -17.33 -1.56 0.43
CA GLU A 36 -17.46 -2.03 -0.94
C GLU A 36 -18.45 -1.17 -1.72
N ARG A 37 -18.01 -0.69 -2.89
CA ARG A 37 -18.86 0.01 -3.85
C ARG A 37 -19.51 -1.01 -4.78
N ASP A 38 -20.82 -0.90 -4.97
CA ASP A 38 -21.58 -1.78 -5.87
C ASP A 38 -21.01 -1.73 -7.30
N GLU A 39 -20.72 -2.89 -7.89
CA GLU A 39 -20.18 -2.99 -9.25
C GLU A 39 -21.09 -2.36 -10.30
N SER A 40 -22.41 -2.36 -10.08
CA SER A 40 -23.40 -1.79 -10.99
C SER A 40 -23.33 -0.26 -11.08
N GLU A 41 -22.73 0.40 -10.08
CA GLU A 41 -22.51 1.85 -10.10
C GLU A 41 -21.31 2.26 -10.99
N GLY A 42 -20.47 1.31 -11.37
CA GLY A 42 -19.26 1.56 -12.15
C GLY A 42 -18.13 2.23 -11.35
N ASP A 43 -16.94 2.22 -11.96
CA ASP A 43 -15.72 2.81 -11.39
C ASP A 43 -15.86 4.32 -11.25
N ALA A 44 -15.64 4.84 -10.03
CA ALA A 44 -15.52 6.27 -9.78
C ALA A 44 -14.13 6.80 -10.19
N GLU A 45 -14.07 8.06 -10.58
CA GLU A 45 -12.83 8.77 -10.89
C GLU A 45 -12.65 9.95 -9.95
N ALA A 46 -11.41 10.19 -9.50
CA ALA A 46 -11.10 11.33 -8.66
C ALA A 46 -11.41 12.64 -9.39
N THR A 47 -12.16 13.53 -8.74
CA THR A 47 -12.63 14.80 -9.32
C THR A 47 -11.79 15.99 -8.91
N SER A 48 -10.86 15.80 -7.96
CA SER A 48 -9.92 16.82 -7.50
C SER A 48 -8.56 16.21 -7.12
N PRO A 49 -7.47 17.01 -7.09
CA PRO A 49 -6.15 16.53 -6.65
C PRO A 49 -6.07 16.09 -5.19
N GLN A 50 -7.06 16.41 -4.37
CA GLN A 50 -7.16 16.01 -2.97
C GLN A 50 -7.87 14.67 -2.78
N GLU A 51 -8.51 14.16 -3.84
CA GLU A 51 -9.16 12.86 -3.85
C GLU A 51 -8.20 11.78 -4.35
N VAL A 52 -8.39 10.58 -3.83
CA VAL A 52 -7.73 9.36 -4.26
C VAL A 52 -8.78 8.44 -4.86
N ALA A 53 -8.47 7.82 -5.99
CA ALA A 53 -9.25 6.69 -6.51
C ALA A 53 -8.65 5.40 -5.93
N TYR A 54 -9.47 4.52 -5.38
CA TYR A 54 -8.99 3.32 -4.70
C TYR A 54 -9.76 2.06 -5.12
N ALA A 55 -9.09 0.92 -5.03
CA ALA A 55 -9.69 -0.39 -5.27
C ALA A 55 -9.56 -1.24 -4.01
N ILE A 56 -10.66 -1.88 -3.62
CA ILE A 56 -10.66 -2.97 -2.64
C ILE A 56 -10.25 -4.23 -3.38
N VAL A 57 -9.46 -5.08 -2.72
CA VAL A 57 -8.90 -6.29 -3.34
C VAL A 57 -9.17 -7.51 -2.49
N GLN A 58 -9.18 -8.67 -3.12
CA GLN A 58 -9.41 -9.95 -2.45
C GLN A 58 -8.14 -10.43 -1.74
N ASP A 59 -8.22 -10.69 -0.43
CA ASP A 59 -7.09 -11.12 0.39
C ASP A 59 -6.31 -12.32 -0.18
N SER A 60 -7.01 -13.34 -0.70
CA SER A 60 -6.38 -14.52 -1.29
C SER A 60 -5.52 -14.18 -2.52
N SER A 61 -5.92 -13.18 -3.30
CA SER A 61 -5.17 -12.70 -4.46
C SER A 61 -3.93 -11.90 -4.04
N VAL A 62 -4.01 -11.17 -2.91
CA VAL A 62 -2.88 -10.47 -2.30
C VAL A 62 -1.85 -11.46 -1.75
N GLN A 63 -2.30 -12.52 -1.08
CA GLN A 63 -1.41 -13.60 -0.64
C GLN A 63 -0.68 -14.26 -1.81
N SER A 64 -1.44 -14.61 -2.87
CA SER A 64 -0.87 -15.22 -4.08
C SER A 64 0.16 -14.30 -4.74
N PHE A 65 -0.12 -13.00 -4.76
CA PHE A 65 0.80 -11.97 -5.24
C PHE A 65 2.10 -11.92 -4.41
N LEU A 66 2.01 -11.96 -3.07
CA LEU A 66 3.18 -11.93 -2.19
C LEU A 66 4.04 -13.18 -2.40
N ASP A 67 3.43 -14.36 -2.41
CA ASP A 67 4.11 -15.64 -2.61
C ASP A 67 4.87 -15.66 -3.95
N ALA A 68 4.21 -15.21 -5.03
CA ALA A 68 4.81 -15.14 -6.36
C ALA A 68 5.93 -14.09 -6.46
N SER A 69 5.76 -12.94 -5.80
CA SER A 69 6.71 -11.83 -5.87
C SER A 69 8.03 -12.12 -5.15
N PHE A 70 7.99 -12.90 -4.07
CA PHE A 70 9.16 -13.16 -3.22
C PHE A 70 9.70 -14.58 -3.33
N GLY A 71 8.97 -15.50 -3.98
CA GLY A 71 9.41 -16.88 -4.21
C GLY A 71 9.54 -17.72 -2.93
N ASP A 72 8.92 -17.27 -1.84
CA ASP A 72 8.95 -17.91 -0.52
C ASP A 72 7.51 -17.94 0.04
N PRO A 73 6.67 -18.89 -0.44
CA PRO A 73 5.24 -18.90 -0.12
C PRO A 73 4.96 -18.93 1.37
N GLY A 74 4.03 -18.09 1.83
CA GLY A 74 3.68 -17.94 3.23
C GLY A 74 4.69 -17.12 4.05
N ARG A 75 5.77 -16.59 3.44
CA ARG A 75 6.68 -15.69 4.15
C ARG A 75 5.98 -14.42 4.62
N TYR A 76 5.34 -13.70 3.71
CA TYR A 76 4.59 -12.49 4.04
C TYR A 76 3.10 -12.82 4.08
N VAL A 77 2.49 -12.67 5.24
CA VAL A 77 1.05 -12.89 5.45
C VAL A 77 0.39 -11.56 5.79
N PRO A 78 -0.57 -11.06 4.98
CA PRO A 78 -1.21 -9.78 5.25
C PRO A 78 -1.78 -9.66 6.67
N THR A 79 -1.54 -8.53 7.33
CA THR A 79 -2.04 -8.24 8.69
C THR A 79 -3.08 -7.12 8.71
N ARG A 80 -3.24 -6.40 7.59
CA ARG A 80 -4.21 -5.33 7.42
C ARG A 80 -4.72 -5.30 5.97
N PRO A 81 -5.89 -4.69 5.72
CA PRO A 81 -6.35 -4.41 4.37
C PRO A 81 -5.29 -3.63 3.59
N PRO A 82 -4.87 -4.11 2.41
CA PRO A 82 -3.91 -3.38 1.58
C PRO A 82 -4.56 -2.13 0.99
N LYS A 83 -3.74 -1.14 0.68
CA LYS A 83 -4.16 0.06 -0.05
C LYS A 83 -3.73 -0.06 -1.50
N VAL A 84 -4.68 -0.11 -2.43
CA VAL A 84 -4.41 -0.04 -3.87
C VAL A 84 -5.11 1.17 -4.44
N PHE A 85 -4.34 2.10 -5.01
CA PHE A 85 -4.88 3.43 -5.33
C PHE A 85 -4.14 4.15 -6.45
N ASP A 86 -4.84 5.08 -7.09
CA ASP A 86 -4.32 6.08 -8.02
C ASP A 86 -4.43 7.45 -7.36
N TYR A 87 -3.30 8.12 -7.23
CA TYR A 87 -3.22 9.46 -6.67
C TYR A 87 -2.28 10.30 -7.53
N GLN A 88 -2.78 11.44 -8.01
CA GLN A 88 -2.03 12.36 -8.89
C GLN A 88 -1.42 11.65 -10.12
N ASP A 89 -2.24 10.86 -10.80
CA ASP A 89 -1.89 10.09 -12.00
C ASP A 89 -0.86 8.98 -11.80
N GLN A 90 -0.54 8.65 -10.56
CA GLN A 90 0.41 7.61 -10.20
C GLN A 90 -0.28 6.51 -9.40
N GLN A 91 -0.11 5.25 -9.81
CA GLN A 91 -0.66 4.10 -9.09
C GLN A 91 0.33 3.52 -8.09
N TYR A 92 -0.22 3.10 -6.96
CA TYR A 92 0.50 2.55 -5.83
C TYR A 92 -0.21 1.33 -5.25
N MET A 93 0.57 0.52 -4.56
CA MET A 93 0.06 -0.52 -3.68
C MET A 93 0.87 -0.56 -2.39
N VAL A 94 0.19 -0.55 -1.25
CA VAL A 94 0.80 -0.67 0.07
C VAL A 94 0.20 -1.87 0.79
N ILE A 95 1.05 -2.73 1.32
CA ILE A 95 0.67 -3.97 2.00
C ILE A 95 1.35 -4.00 3.36
N TRP A 96 0.59 -4.28 4.39
CA TRP A 96 1.12 -4.63 5.72
C TRP A 96 1.00 -6.14 5.88
N ALA A 97 2.09 -6.78 6.25
CA ALA A 97 2.18 -8.22 6.40
C ALA A 97 3.10 -8.58 7.58
N TYR A 98 2.92 -9.77 8.13
CA TYR A 98 3.87 -10.39 9.02
C TYR A 98 4.89 -11.19 8.20
N ASP A 99 6.19 -10.93 8.39
CA ASP A 99 7.28 -11.69 7.79
C ASP A 99 7.60 -12.90 8.68
N ASN A 100 7.04 -14.06 8.38
CA ASN A 100 7.26 -15.31 9.11
C ASN A 100 8.73 -15.76 9.13
N LYS A 101 9.56 -15.29 8.20
CA LYS A 101 10.99 -15.64 8.14
C LYS A 101 11.83 -14.77 9.07
N LYS A 102 11.38 -13.54 9.31
CA LYS A 102 12.07 -12.55 10.15
C LYS A 102 11.38 -12.32 11.49
N GLU A 103 10.22 -12.93 11.68
CA GLU A 103 9.40 -12.86 12.90
C GLU A 103 9.10 -11.40 13.30
N LYS A 104 8.72 -10.58 12.32
CA LYS A 104 8.42 -9.16 12.51
C LYS A 104 7.33 -8.69 11.56
N ASN A 105 6.71 -7.55 11.87
CA ASN A 105 5.80 -6.91 10.93
C ASN A 105 6.59 -6.21 9.81
N GLN A 106 5.95 -6.07 8.66
CA GLN A 106 6.52 -5.50 7.46
C GLN A 106 5.48 -4.65 6.73
N MET A 107 5.81 -3.40 6.42
CA MET A 107 5.12 -2.60 5.42
C MET A 107 5.90 -2.64 4.11
N LEU A 108 5.21 -2.90 3.01
CA LEU A 108 5.74 -2.95 1.66
C LEU A 108 4.96 -1.98 0.77
N ALA A 109 5.63 -1.02 0.16
CA ALA A 109 5.01 -0.08 -0.76
C ALA A 109 5.62 -0.22 -2.16
N PHE A 110 4.74 -0.19 -3.15
CA PHE A 110 5.07 -0.34 -4.56
C PHE A 110 4.48 0.81 -5.36
N ILE A 111 5.23 1.25 -6.37
CA ILE A 111 4.79 2.16 -7.42
C ILE A 111 4.70 1.36 -8.73
N TYR A 112 3.70 1.64 -9.55
CA TYR A 112 3.57 1.04 -10.88
C TYR A 112 4.04 2.02 -11.94
N THR A 113 4.97 1.58 -12.79
CA THR A 113 5.52 2.32 -13.91
C THR A 113 5.27 1.56 -15.21
N ASP A 114 5.61 2.17 -16.34
CA ASP A 114 5.54 1.51 -17.64
C ASP A 114 6.45 0.26 -17.74
N GLU A 115 7.50 0.20 -16.90
CA GLU A 115 8.42 -0.95 -16.80
C GLU A 115 7.91 -2.05 -15.85
N GLY A 116 6.74 -1.83 -15.24
CA GLY A 116 6.13 -2.74 -14.28
C GLY A 116 6.13 -2.19 -12.85
N ARG A 117 6.14 -3.08 -11.87
CA ARG A 117 6.05 -2.70 -10.45
C ARG A 117 7.44 -2.52 -9.85
N LYS A 118 7.67 -1.40 -9.18
CA LYS A 118 8.89 -1.11 -8.40
C LYS A 118 8.56 -0.98 -6.93
N MET A 119 9.33 -1.63 -6.06
CA MET A 119 9.23 -1.40 -4.61
C MET A 119 9.89 -0.06 -4.26
N VAL A 120 9.17 0.78 -3.53
CA VAL A 120 9.61 2.13 -3.13
C VAL A 120 9.76 2.28 -1.63
N ALA A 121 9.15 1.41 -0.83
CA ALA A 121 9.44 1.35 0.60
C ALA A 121 9.31 -0.08 1.13
N SER A 122 10.19 -0.45 2.04
CA SER A 122 10.18 -1.69 2.81
C SER A 122 10.55 -1.34 4.24
N VAL A 123 9.61 -1.45 5.17
CA VAL A 123 9.78 -1.07 6.58
C VAL A 123 9.42 -2.26 7.47
N GLY A 124 10.44 -2.84 8.10
CA GLY A 124 10.27 -3.91 9.09
C GLY A 124 10.20 -3.31 10.49
N TYR A 125 9.27 -3.77 11.32
CA TYR A 125 9.07 -3.19 12.64
C TYR A 125 8.69 -4.23 13.70
N THR A 126 9.24 -4.01 14.89
CA THR A 126 8.91 -4.66 16.16
C THR A 126 8.77 -3.58 17.23
N PRO A 127 8.29 -3.91 18.44
CA PRO A 127 8.27 -2.95 19.55
C PRO A 127 9.65 -2.40 19.94
N ASP A 128 10.74 -3.08 19.56
CA ASP A 128 12.11 -2.70 19.93
C ASP A 128 12.86 -1.94 18.82
N THR A 129 12.66 -2.31 17.55
CA THR A 129 13.39 -1.71 16.42
C THR A 129 12.53 -1.60 15.17
N THR A 130 12.82 -0.56 14.38
CA THR A 130 12.26 -0.38 13.04
C THR A 130 13.40 -0.20 12.04
N ASP A 131 13.55 -1.15 11.11
CA ASP A 131 14.49 -1.05 9.99
C ASP A 131 13.75 -0.67 8.71
N TYR A 132 14.35 0.22 7.92
CA TYR A 132 13.69 0.72 6.72
C TYR A 132 14.63 0.86 5.53
N ASN A 133 14.04 0.73 4.35
CA ASN A 133 14.60 1.13 3.07
C ASN A 133 13.50 1.85 2.29
N ILE A 134 13.59 3.18 2.22
CA ILE A 134 12.54 4.07 1.72
C ILE A 134 13.10 4.94 0.61
N ASN A 135 12.34 5.08 -0.48
CA ASN A 135 12.66 5.85 -1.67
C ASN A 135 11.40 6.58 -2.16
N LEU A 136 10.84 7.46 -1.32
CA LEU A 136 9.59 8.19 -1.58
C LEU A 136 9.80 9.68 -1.88
N ASP A 137 11.03 10.19 -1.90
CA ASP A 137 11.35 11.62 -2.13
C ASP A 137 10.76 12.22 -3.41
N SER A 138 10.49 11.39 -4.42
CA SER A 138 9.87 11.82 -5.69
C SER A 138 8.34 11.65 -5.68
N THR A 139 7.74 11.38 -4.53
CA THR A 139 6.31 11.09 -4.36
C THR A 139 5.72 11.99 -3.27
N PRO A 140 4.39 12.18 -3.21
CA PRO A 140 3.77 12.99 -2.16
C PRO A 140 3.64 12.25 -0.81
N PHE A 141 4.38 11.17 -0.60
CA PHE A 141 4.18 10.23 0.50
C PHE A 141 5.39 10.14 1.45
N ALA A 142 5.11 9.72 2.66
CA ALA A 142 6.08 9.35 3.68
C ALA A 142 5.63 8.06 4.39
N VAL A 143 6.57 7.39 5.04
CA VAL A 143 6.23 6.41 6.09
C VAL A 143 6.29 7.11 7.43
N GLU A 144 5.22 7.03 8.20
CA GLU A 144 5.18 7.52 9.58
C GLU A 144 5.54 6.39 10.55
N VAL A 145 6.57 6.63 11.36
CA VAL A 145 7.03 5.75 12.43
C VAL A 145 7.05 6.57 13.72
N ASN A 146 6.21 6.21 14.69
CA ASN A 146 6.07 6.94 15.97
C ASN A 146 5.82 8.46 15.83
N GLY A 147 5.11 8.88 14.77
CA GLY A 147 4.83 10.29 14.48
C GLY A 147 5.94 11.04 13.76
N GLU A 148 7.05 10.37 13.42
CA GLU A 148 8.09 10.93 12.55
C GLU A 148 7.90 10.43 11.10
N GLN A 149 7.89 11.37 10.16
CA GLN A 149 7.73 11.07 8.73
C GLN A 149 9.08 10.90 8.04
N ILE A 150 9.26 9.75 7.40
CA ILE A 150 10.47 9.38 6.68
C ILE A 150 10.14 9.27 5.19
N THR A 151 10.80 10.07 4.37
CA THR A 151 10.61 10.08 2.89
C THR A 151 11.70 9.31 2.16
N SER A 152 12.88 9.12 2.76
CA SER A 152 13.94 8.32 2.17
C SER A 152 15.01 7.85 3.14
N GLY A 153 15.85 6.95 2.65
CA GLY A 153 17.03 6.44 3.33
C GLY A 153 16.94 4.95 3.58
N GLN A 154 18.06 4.40 4.05
CA GLN A 154 18.15 3.05 4.53
C GLN A 154 18.86 3.08 5.88
N ASP A 155 18.13 2.86 6.96
CA ASP A 155 18.65 2.92 8.32
C ASP A 155 17.74 2.17 9.30
N GLU A 156 18.05 2.28 10.58
CA GLU A 156 17.24 1.80 11.70
C GLU A 156 16.85 2.95 12.64
N THR A 157 15.66 2.87 13.22
CA THR A 157 15.17 3.78 14.26
C THR A 157 14.53 2.98 15.41
N GLY A 158 14.00 3.67 16.40
CA GLY A 158 13.29 3.05 17.52
C GLY A 158 12.13 2.15 17.05
N GLY A 159 11.81 1.14 17.85
CA GLY A 159 10.69 0.26 17.60
C GLY A 159 9.36 0.96 17.53
N ALA A 160 8.42 0.35 16.82
CA ALA A 160 7.05 0.81 16.66
C ALA A 160 6.11 -0.38 16.69
N ASP A 161 4.95 -0.20 17.30
CA ASP A 161 3.87 -1.19 17.21
C ASP A 161 3.20 -1.16 15.83
N GLU A 162 3.21 0.02 15.20
CA GLU A 162 2.49 0.32 13.98
C GLU A 162 3.29 1.32 13.13
N VAL A 163 3.27 1.14 11.81
CA VAL A 163 3.79 2.10 10.84
C VAL A 163 2.71 2.38 9.81
N ASP A 164 2.63 3.63 9.34
CA ASP A 164 1.59 4.06 8.41
C ASP A 164 2.19 4.68 7.15
N PHE A 165 1.51 4.52 6.02
CA PHE A 165 1.86 5.16 4.76
C PHE A 165 0.94 6.37 4.57
N VAL A 166 1.51 7.58 4.64
CA VAL A 166 0.76 8.84 4.77
C VAL A 166 1.21 9.85 3.73
N LEU A 167 0.41 10.90 3.54
CA LEU A 167 0.84 12.07 2.78
C LEU A 167 1.94 12.81 3.56
N ALA A 168 3.00 13.20 2.86
CA ALA A 168 4.08 13.97 3.45
C ALA A 168 3.58 15.36 3.88
N GLY A 169 3.91 15.77 5.10
CA GLY A 169 3.52 17.05 5.68
C GLY A 169 2.05 17.16 6.11
N ALA A 170 1.32 16.04 6.16
CA ALA A 170 -0.06 15.96 6.65
C ALA A 170 -0.18 15.85 8.18
#